data_AF-A0AAQ3MQZ4-F1
#
_entry.id   AF-A0AAQ3MQZ4-F1
#
_cell.length_a   1.000
_cell.length_b   1.000
_cell.length_c   1.000
_cell.angle_alpha   90.00
_cell.angle_beta   90.00
_cell.angle_gamma   90.00
#
_symmetry.space_group_name_H-M   'P 1'
#
loop_
_entity.id
_entity.type
_entity.pdbx_description
1 polymer ?
#
loop_
_entity_poly.entity_id
_entity_poly.type
_entity_poly.pdbx_seq_one_letter_code
_entity_poly.pdbx_strand_id
1 'polypeptide(L)'
;MFLSKHVLSSTHKALFQNLRLFSLPSNSHHGLSTHSRDTQLREALLQMALRGHDMNFQDYNTILNECVSKRAFREGQRVHAHMITTNYLPCVFLWTRLIVFYVKCDSLTNARNLFDIMPERNVVSWTAMISAYSQRGYASQALSLFVQMLRTEDVVRPKLVTKIHKTEHSI
;
A
#
# COMPACT_ATOMS: atom_id res chain seq x y z
N MET A 1 -25.06 -10.10 -1.97
CA MET A 1 -23.61 -9.81 -1.79
C MET A 1 -23.01 -9.26 -3.09
N PHE A 2 -23.44 -8.08 -3.57
CA PHE A 2 -22.95 -7.48 -4.83
C PHE A 2 -22.60 -5.98 -4.72
N LEU A 3 -22.70 -5.36 -3.54
CA LEU A 3 -22.51 -3.91 -3.37
C LEU A 3 -21.05 -3.47 -3.18
N SER A 4 -20.07 -4.38 -3.07
CA SER A 4 -18.69 -4.00 -2.72
C SER A 4 -17.87 -3.42 -3.90
N LYS A 5 -18.08 -3.90 -5.13
CA LYS A 5 -17.25 -3.49 -6.29
C LYS A 5 -17.49 -2.05 -6.75
N HIS A 6 -18.73 -1.55 -6.67
CA HIS A 6 -19.08 -0.19 -7.07
C HIS A 6 -18.65 0.88 -6.05
N VAL A 7 -18.71 0.55 -4.75
CA VAL A 7 -18.29 1.44 -3.68
C VAL A 7 -16.77 1.64 -3.69
N LEU A 8 -16.00 0.59 -3.98
CA LEU A 8 -14.55 0.64 -4.13
C LEU A 8 -14.08 1.54 -5.28
N SER A 9 -14.76 1.52 -6.43
CA SER A 9 -14.48 2.46 -7.54
C SER A 9 -14.74 3.92 -7.14
N SER A 10 -15.74 4.14 -6.28
CA SER A 10 -16.18 5.48 -5.87
C SER A 10 -15.24 6.10 -4.83
N THR A 11 -14.73 5.32 -3.87
CA THR A 11 -13.76 5.77 -2.87
C THR A 11 -12.37 6.02 -3.49
N HIS A 12 -11.95 5.21 -4.46
CA HIS A 12 -10.72 5.43 -5.22
C HIS A 12 -10.77 6.72 -6.06
N LYS A 13 -11.95 7.06 -6.61
CA LYS A 13 -12.18 8.31 -7.36
C LYS A 13 -12.19 9.56 -6.47
N ALA A 14 -12.64 9.45 -5.21
CA ALA A 14 -12.61 10.58 -4.27
C ALA A 14 -11.18 11.08 -3.98
N LEU A 15 -10.18 10.19 -4.00
CA LEU A 15 -8.77 10.57 -3.90
C LEU A 15 -8.27 11.40 -5.08
N PHE A 16 -8.91 11.30 -6.24
CA PHE A 16 -8.56 12.06 -7.45
C PHE A 16 -8.81 13.57 -7.28
N GLN A 17 -9.71 13.98 -6.38
CA GLN A 17 -9.94 15.40 -6.10
C GLN A 17 -8.76 16.08 -5.39
N ASN A 18 -7.90 15.33 -4.69
CA ASN A 18 -6.72 15.85 -3.99
C ASN A 18 -5.42 15.80 -4.82
N LEU A 19 -5.44 15.23 -6.03
CA LEU A 19 -4.26 15.06 -6.88
C LEU A 19 -4.25 15.96 -8.13
N ARG A 20 -5.08 17.01 -8.16
CA ARG A 20 -4.96 18.06 -9.18
C ARG A 20 -3.69 18.88 -8.93
N LEU A 21 -2.62 18.53 -9.64
CA LEU A 21 -1.63 19.38 -10.30
C LEU A 21 -0.45 18.49 -10.71
N PHE A 22 -0.54 17.86 -11.88
CA PHE A 22 0.63 17.27 -12.54
C PHE A 22 0.72 17.84 -13.95
N SER A 23 1.38 18.99 -14.05
CA SER A 23 2.05 19.41 -15.27
C SER A 23 3.20 18.44 -15.58
N LEU A 24 3.37 18.14 -16.87
CA LEU A 24 4.50 17.38 -17.40
C LEU A 24 5.83 18.01 -16.93
N PRO A 25 6.89 17.22 -16.68
CA PRO A 25 8.18 17.81 -16.30
C PRO A 25 8.81 18.51 -17.51
N SER A 26 9.09 19.81 -17.34
CA SER A 26 10.07 20.54 -18.15
C SER A 26 11.48 20.05 -17.77
N ASN A 27 12.27 19.67 -18.78
CA ASN A 27 13.66 19.27 -18.62
C ASN A 27 14.50 20.39 -18.01
N SER A 28 15.26 20.07 -16.96
CA SER A 28 16.50 20.76 -16.63
C SER A 28 17.58 19.73 -16.35
N HIS A 29 18.53 19.62 -17.28
CA HIS A 29 19.76 18.85 -17.14
C HIS A 29 20.63 19.45 -16.03
N HIS A 30 21.21 18.59 -15.18
CA HIS A 30 22.62 18.66 -14.75
C HIS A 30 22.96 17.42 -13.91
N GLY A 31 24.13 16.82 -14.15
CA GLY A 31 24.78 15.86 -13.25
C GLY A 31 24.89 14.43 -13.77
N LEU A 32 25.86 14.17 -14.64
CA LEU A 32 26.37 12.83 -14.94
C LEU A 32 27.16 12.30 -13.73
N SER A 33 26.61 11.29 -13.05
CA SER A 33 27.32 10.07 -12.60
C SER A 33 26.52 9.31 -11.52
N THR A 34 25.49 8.53 -11.90
CA THR A 34 24.98 7.44 -11.06
C THR A 34 24.61 6.22 -11.91
N HIS A 35 25.30 5.12 -11.63
CA HIS A 35 25.27 3.85 -12.35
C HIS A 35 23.95 3.09 -12.11
N SER A 36 23.33 2.58 -13.18
CA SER A 36 22.33 1.50 -13.31
C SER A 36 20.99 1.56 -12.55
N ARG A 37 20.96 2.03 -11.29
CA ARG A 37 19.73 2.04 -10.49
C ARG A 37 18.75 3.12 -10.93
N ASP A 38 19.20 4.33 -11.28
CA ASP A 38 18.32 5.41 -11.78
C ASP A 38 17.70 5.13 -13.14
N THR A 39 18.40 4.39 -14.00
CA THR A 39 17.84 3.92 -15.27
C THR A 39 16.70 2.93 -15.08
N GLN A 40 16.75 2.07 -14.05
CA GLN A 40 15.76 1.01 -13.87
C GLN A 40 14.37 1.54 -13.51
N LEU A 41 14.26 2.49 -12.57
CA LEU A 41 12.96 3.09 -12.21
C LEU A 41 12.39 3.88 -13.39
N ARG A 42 13.23 4.62 -14.12
CA ARG A 42 12.79 5.39 -15.28
C ARG A 42 12.26 4.47 -16.38
N GLU A 43 12.98 3.40 -16.69
CA GLU A 43 12.55 2.41 -17.68
C GLU A 43 11.23 1.76 -17.27
N ALA A 44 11.11 1.33 -16.01
CA ALA A 44 9.89 0.69 -15.53
C ALA A 44 8.66 1.65 -15.59
N LEU A 45 8.86 2.95 -15.38
CA LEU A 45 7.81 3.96 -15.57
C LEU A 45 7.46 4.21 -17.05
N LEU A 46 8.44 4.13 -17.96
CA LEU A 46 8.17 4.18 -19.40
C LEU A 46 7.37 2.96 -19.84
N GLN A 47 7.76 1.77 -19.39
CA GLN A 47 7.02 0.53 -19.65
C GLN A 47 5.60 0.58 -19.10
N MET A 48 5.38 1.18 -17.92
CA MET A 48 4.04 1.42 -17.39
C MET A 48 3.21 2.30 -18.32
N ALA A 49 3.78 3.39 -18.84
CA ALA A 49 3.07 4.29 -19.75
C ALA A 49 2.76 3.63 -21.11
N LEU A 50 3.63 2.75 -21.61
CA LEU A 50 3.43 2.02 -22.86
C LEU A 50 2.39 0.91 -22.72
N ARG A 51 2.43 0.15 -21.61
CA ARG A 51 1.55 -1.00 -21.38
C ARG A 51 0.16 -0.60 -20.92
N GLY A 52 0.01 0.55 -20.25
CA GLY A 52 -1.30 1.04 -19.80
C GLY A 52 -2.08 -0.01 -19.01
N HIS A 53 -3.21 -0.47 -19.57
CA HIS A 53 -4.08 -1.46 -18.93
C HIS A 53 -3.48 -2.87 -18.84
N ASP A 54 -2.43 -3.19 -19.61
CA ASP A 54 -1.78 -4.52 -19.63
C ASP A 54 -0.78 -4.72 -18.47
N MET A 55 -0.74 -3.79 -17.53
CA MET A 55 0.07 -3.88 -16.32
C MET A 55 -0.45 -4.95 -15.37
N ASN A 56 0.44 -5.81 -14.89
CA ASN A 56 0.12 -6.89 -13.97
C ASN A 56 0.71 -6.65 -12.57
N PHE A 57 0.45 -7.60 -11.65
CA PHE A 57 0.94 -7.57 -10.28
C PHE A 57 2.46 -7.38 -10.17
N GLN A 58 3.23 -8.12 -10.97
CA GLN A 58 4.69 -8.12 -10.89
C GLN A 58 5.27 -6.81 -11.37
N ASP A 59 4.67 -6.21 -12.40
CA ASP A 59 5.08 -4.91 -12.92
C ASP A 59 4.92 -3.83 -11.85
N TYR A 60 3.74 -3.74 -11.23
CA TYR A 60 3.47 -2.78 -10.14
C TYR A 60 4.35 -3.03 -8.92
N ASN A 61 4.52 -4.29 -8.51
CA ASN A 61 5.39 -4.65 -7.39
C ASN A 61 6.83 -4.19 -7.63
N THR A 62 7.36 -4.40 -8.84
CA THR A 62 8.72 -4.01 -9.22
C THR A 62 8.89 -2.49 -9.12
N ILE A 63 8.01 -1.72 -9.75
CA ILE A 63 8.12 -0.25 -9.74
C ILE A 63 7.96 0.29 -8.31
N LEU A 64 6.98 -0.22 -7.55
CA LEU A 64 6.77 0.23 -6.17
C LEU A 64 7.94 -0.12 -5.25
N ASN A 65 8.59 -1.28 -5.43
CA ASN A 65 9.79 -1.62 -4.66
C ASN A 65 10.94 -0.65 -4.93
N GLU A 66 11.15 -0.27 -6.19
CA GLU A 66 12.13 0.76 -6.55
C GLU A 66 11.77 2.12 -5.94
N CYS A 67 10.49 2.52 -6.00
CA CYS A 67 10.02 3.76 -5.36
C CYS A 67 10.26 3.76 -3.85
N VAL A 68 10.02 2.64 -3.17
CA VAL A 68 10.30 2.45 -1.74
C VAL A 68 11.80 2.59 -1.46
N SER A 69 12.64 1.87 -2.21
CA SER A 69 14.10 1.84 -1.98
C SER A 69 14.73 3.22 -2.17
N LYS A 70 14.22 4.00 -3.11
CA LYS A 70 14.75 5.33 -3.44
C LYS A 70 14.03 6.47 -2.76
N ARG A 71 12.93 6.18 -2.05
CA ARG A 71 12.00 7.18 -1.51
C ARG A 71 11.49 8.13 -2.60
N ALA A 72 11.27 7.61 -3.81
CA ALA A 72 10.90 8.36 -5.01
C ALA A 72 9.41 8.75 -4.99
N PHE A 73 9.09 9.82 -4.25
CA PHE A 73 7.71 10.21 -3.91
C PHE A 73 6.86 10.53 -5.15
N ARG A 74 7.39 11.31 -6.10
CA ARG A 74 6.63 11.73 -7.29
C ARG A 74 6.32 10.54 -8.20
N GLU A 75 7.29 9.65 -8.36
CA GLU A 75 7.21 8.45 -9.17
C GLU A 75 6.19 7.48 -8.59
N GLY A 76 6.24 7.21 -7.28
CA GLY A 76 5.26 6.33 -6.65
C GLY A 76 3.85 6.93 -6.65
N GLN A 77 3.70 8.27 -6.59
CA GLN A 77 2.41 8.92 -6.83
C GLN A 77 1.88 8.69 -8.25
N ARG A 78 2.76 8.73 -9.27
CA ARG A 78 2.38 8.42 -10.66
C ARG A 78 1.93 6.96 -10.80
N VAL A 79 2.63 6.03 -10.15
CA VAL A 79 2.26 4.60 -10.15
C VAL A 79 0.90 4.41 -9.49
N HIS A 80 0.71 5.00 -8.30
CA HIS A 80 -0.55 4.91 -7.58
C HIS A 80 -1.69 5.52 -8.41
N ALA A 81 -1.50 6.71 -8.98
CA ALA A 81 -2.46 7.36 -9.88
C ALA A 81 -2.80 6.46 -11.09
N HIS A 82 -1.79 5.84 -11.70
CA HIS A 82 -1.98 4.93 -12.83
C HIS A 82 -2.85 3.71 -12.46
N MET A 83 -2.64 3.11 -11.28
CA MET A 83 -3.52 2.05 -10.78
C MET A 83 -4.97 2.51 -10.65
N ILE A 84 -5.20 3.76 -10.21
CA ILE A 84 -6.55 4.34 -10.12
C ILE A 84 -7.15 4.53 -11.52
N THR A 85 -6.43 5.19 -12.43
CA THR A 85 -6.95 5.55 -13.74
C THR A 85 -7.23 4.34 -14.61
N THR A 86 -6.46 3.26 -14.43
CA THR A 86 -6.66 1.99 -15.13
C THR A 86 -7.71 1.09 -14.46
N ASN A 87 -8.31 1.53 -13.34
CA ASN A 87 -9.19 0.73 -12.48
C ASN A 87 -8.56 -0.61 -12.05
N TYR A 88 -7.25 -0.65 -11.88
CA TYR A 88 -6.56 -1.83 -11.37
C TYR A 88 -6.99 -2.08 -9.92
N LEU A 89 -7.35 -3.33 -9.59
CA LEU A 89 -7.77 -3.72 -8.25
C LEU A 89 -6.60 -4.43 -7.53
N PRO A 90 -5.86 -3.73 -6.63
CA PRO A 90 -4.72 -4.34 -5.98
C PRO A 90 -5.14 -5.39 -4.95
N CYS A 91 -4.37 -6.48 -4.89
CA CYS A 91 -4.44 -7.42 -3.78
C CYS A 91 -3.86 -6.81 -2.49
N VAL A 92 -4.16 -7.43 -1.34
CA VAL A 92 -3.70 -7.01 0.00
C VAL A 92 -2.20 -6.71 0.06
N PHE A 93 -1.40 -7.47 -0.70
CA PHE A 93 0.05 -7.25 -0.79
C PHE A 93 0.40 -5.90 -1.42
N LEU A 94 -0.18 -5.55 -2.58
CA LEU A 94 0.11 -4.27 -3.24
C LEU A 94 -0.44 -3.07 -2.47
N TRP A 95 -1.61 -3.22 -1.82
CA TRP A 95 -2.10 -2.23 -0.87
C TRP A 95 -1.09 -1.95 0.24
N THR A 96 -0.57 -3.00 0.86
CA THR A 96 0.44 -2.89 1.92
C THR A 96 1.73 -2.27 1.39
N ARG A 97 2.14 -2.61 0.16
CA ARG A 97 3.31 -2.01 -0.50
C ARG A 97 3.13 -0.50 -0.70
N LEU A 98 1.96 -0.05 -1.16
CA LEU A 98 1.65 1.38 -1.29
C LEU A 98 1.71 2.10 0.06
N ILE A 99 1.15 1.50 1.12
CA ILE A 99 1.26 2.05 2.48
C ILE A 99 2.73 2.21 2.89
N VAL A 100 3.55 1.17 2.75
CA VAL A 100 4.99 1.21 3.06
C VAL A 100 5.71 2.28 2.25
N PHE A 101 5.37 2.43 0.97
CA PHE A 101 5.89 3.49 0.11
C PHE A 101 5.60 4.87 0.70
N TYR A 102 4.34 5.19 1.01
CA TYR A 102 3.98 6.49 1.56
C TYR A 102 4.60 6.74 2.94
N VAL A 103 4.69 5.72 3.80
CA VAL A 103 5.42 5.81 5.08
C VAL A 103 6.89 6.14 4.87
N LYS A 104 7.56 5.46 3.92
CA LYS A 104 8.97 5.69 3.60
C LYS A 104 9.22 7.04 2.96
N CYS A 105 8.27 7.58 2.22
CA CYS A 105 8.33 8.95 1.68
C CYS A 105 7.78 10.01 2.63
N ASP A 106 7.80 9.73 3.93
CA ASP A 106 7.42 10.66 5.01
C ASP A 106 5.95 11.13 5.01
N SER A 107 5.10 10.56 4.16
CA SER A 107 3.69 10.91 4.01
C SER A 107 2.76 9.97 4.80
N LEU A 108 2.76 10.12 6.13
CA LEU A 108 1.93 9.29 7.01
C LEU A 108 0.42 9.47 6.75
N THR A 109 0.00 10.68 6.37
CA THR A 109 -1.40 10.98 6.03
C THR A 109 -1.90 10.13 4.86
N ASN A 110 -1.13 10.05 3.76
CA ASN A 110 -1.52 9.24 2.60
C ASN A 110 -1.48 7.74 2.92
N ALA A 111 -0.50 7.30 3.70
CA ALA A 111 -0.44 5.92 4.19
C ALA A 111 -1.68 5.58 5.03
N ARG A 112 -2.11 6.48 5.91
CA ARG A 112 -3.31 6.29 6.73
C ARG A 112 -4.58 6.24 5.88
N ASN A 113 -4.73 7.16 4.93
CA ASN A 113 -5.88 7.18 4.03
C ASN A 113 -6.00 5.87 3.24
N LEU A 114 -4.88 5.36 2.70
CA LEU A 114 -4.85 4.06 2.03
C LEU A 114 -5.23 2.93 2.97
N PHE A 115 -4.67 2.92 4.18
CA PHE A 115 -5.00 1.93 5.18
C PHE A 115 -6.49 1.95 5.51
N ASP A 116 -7.15 3.11 5.59
CA ASP A 116 -8.57 3.24 5.93
C ASP A 116 -9.52 2.79 4.81
N ILE A 117 -9.13 2.93 3.54
CA ILE A 117 -9.94 2.47 2.40
C ILE A 117 -9.66 1.03 1.97
N MET A 118 -8.63 0.41 2.53
CA MET A 118 -8.22 -0.95 2.19
C MET A 118 -9.36 -1.96 2.46
N PRO A 119 -9.79 -2.76 1.46
CA PRO A 119 -10.92 -3.68 1.61
C PRO A 119 -10.70 -4.75 2.67
N GLU A 120 -9.50 -5.32 2.66
CA GLU A 120 -9.08 -6.42 3.51
C GLU A 120 -7.73 -6.07 4.13
N ARG A 121 -7.59 -6.27 5.43
CA ARG A 121 -6.36 -5.98 6.17
C ARG A 121 -5.85 -7.25 6.83
N ASN A 122 -4.60 -7.59 6.57
CA ASN A 122 -3.92 -8.68 7.25
C ASN A 122 -2.97 -8.14 8.33
N VAL A 123 -2.39 -9.06 9.12
CA VAL A 123 -1.41 -8.72 10.17
C VAL A 123 -0.30 -7.79 9.64
N VAL A 124 0.21 -8.03 8.43
CA VAL A 124 1.30 -7.22 7.84
C VAL A 124 0.87 -5.78 7.60
N SER A 125 -0.35 -5.55 7.10
CA SER A 125 -0.88 -4.19 6.88
C SER A 125 -1.09 -3.42 8.19
N TRP A 126 -1.57 -4.10 9.24
CA TRP A 126 -1.73 -3.52 10.58
C TRP A 126 -0.38 -3.14 11.20
N THR A 127 0.57 -4.08 11.21
CA THR A 127 1.89 -3.86 11.81
C THR A 127 2.68 -2.78 11.08
N ALA A 128 2.52 -2.65 9.76
CA ALA A 128 3.12 -1.57 8.99
C ALA A 128 2.66 -0.20 9.48
N MET A 129 1.35 0.00 9.68
CA MET A 129 0.81 1.27 10.17
C MET A 129 1.13 1.54 11.64
N ILE A 130 1.01 0.52 12.50
CA ILE A 130 1.34 0.64 13.94
C ILE A 130 2.81 1.04 14.10
N SER A 131 3.72 0.36 13.38
CA SER A 131 5.14 0.69 13.41
C SER A 131 5.40 2.10 12.90
N ALA A 132 4.71 2.52 11.83
CA ALA A 132 4.86 3.87 11.29
C ALA A 132 4.49 4.97 12.29
N TYR A 133 3.39 4.80 13.04
CA TYR A 133 3.02 5.74 14.11
C TYR A 133 4.02 5.68 15.28
N SER A 134 4.39 4.48 15.73
CA SER A 134 5.32 4.29 16.85
C SER A 134 6.68 4.94 16.58
N GLN A 135 7.25 4.74 15.39
CA GLN A 135 8.55 5.30 15.01
C GLN A 135 8.56 6.83 14.92
N ARG A 136 7.39 7.46 14.84
CA ARG A 136 7.23 8.93 14.76
C ARG A 136 6.73 9.56 16.07
N GLY A 137 6.72 8.79 17.17
CA GLY A 137 6.32 9.28 18.49
C GLY A 137 4.80 9.38 18.70
N TYR A 138 4.00 8.86 17.78
CA TYR A 138 2.54 8.88 17.85
C TYR A 138 2.00 7.64 18.59
N ALA A 139 2.39 7.49 19.85
CA ALA A 139 2.13 6.29 20.64
C ALA A 139 0.62 6.02 20.85
N SER A 140 -0.19 7.06 21.05
CA SER A 140 -1.64 6.91 21.24
C SER A 140 -2.33 6.38 19.98
N GLN A 141 -1.95 6.87 18.79
CA GLN A 141 -2.46 6.37 17.52
C GLN A 141 -2.00 4.92 17.25
N ALA A 142 -0.74 4.59 17.58
CA ALA A 142 -0.23 3.24 17.45
C ALA A 142 -1.00 2.25 18.34
N LEU A 143 -1.24 2.61 19.61
CA LEU A 143 -2.02 1.80 20.55
C LEU A 143 -3.47 1.66 20.11
N SER A 144 -4.10 2.75 19.65
CA SER A 144 -5.46 2.73 19.12
C SER A 144 -5.60 1.75 17.95
N LEU A 145 -4.66 1.78 17.00
CA LEU A 145 -4.61 0.83 15.88
C LEU A 145 -4.38 -0.62 16.34
N PHE A 146 -3.51 -0.84 17.33
CA PHE A 146 -3.28 -2.17 17.89
C PHE A 146 -4.55 -2.73 18.54
N VAL A 147 -5.27 -1.93 19.34
CA VAL A 147 -6.55 -2.34 19.92
C VAL A 147 -7.59 -2.62 18.84
N GLN A 148 -7.63 -1.82 17.77
CA GLN A 148 -8.52 -2.06 16.64
C GLN A 148 -8.20 -3.39 15.93
N MET A 149 -6.91 -3.69 15.72
CA MET A 149 -6.44 -4.97 15.17
C MET A 149 -6.92 -6.15 16.04
N LEU A 150 -6.84 -6.04 17.37
CA LEU A 150 -7.27 -7.09 18.30
C LEU A 150 -8.77 -7.36 18.29
N ARG A 151 -9.58 -6.39 17.85
CA ARG A 151 -11.05 -6.52 17.77
C ARG A 151 -11.52 -7.10 16.43
N THR A 152 -10.68 -7.11 15.40
CA THR A 152 -11.02 -7.71 14.10
C THR A 152 -10.85 -9.23 14.14
N GLU A 153 -11.96 -9.96 14.06
CA GLU A 153 -12.03 -11.42 14.22
C GLU A 153 -11.13 -12.21 13.22
N ASP A 154 -10.93 -11.68 12.01
CA ASP A 154 -10.14 -12.33 10.95
C ASP A 154 -8.63 -12.29 11.18
N VAL A 155 -8.13 -11.35 12.00
CA VAL A 155 -6.69 -11.12 12.19
C VAL A 155 -6.16 -11.88 13.41
N VAL A 156 -7.03 -12.17 14.37
CA VAL A 156 -6.64 -12.53 15.74
C VAL A 156 -6.97 -13.97 16.08
N ARG A 157 -7.67 -14.75 15.23
CA ARG A 157 -7.80 -16.19 15.49
C ARG A 157 -6.41 -16.80 15.66
N PRO A 158 -6.03 -17.24 16.87
CA PRO A 158 -4.99 -18.25 16.98
C PRO A 158 -5.54 -19.43 16.18
N LYS A 159 -4.74 -20.05 15.32
CA LYS A 159 -5.14 -21.35 14.76
C LYS A 159 -5.43 -22.25 15.94
N LEU A 160 -6.71 -22.44 16.24
CA LEU A 160 -7.22 -23.27 17.32
C LEU A 160 -6.81 -24.70 16.98
N VAL A 161 -5.61 -25.10 17.38
CA VAL A 161 -5.30 -26.50 17.65
C VAL A 161 -5.92 -26.81 19.02
N THR A 162 -7.26 -26.73 19.10
CA THR A 162 -8.05 -27.22 20.23
C THR A 162 -8.89 -28.39 19.76
N LYS A 163 -8.26 -29.57 19.75
CA LYS A 163 -8.86 -30.73 20.43
C LYS A 163 -7.82 -31.23 21.43
N ILE A 164 -7.65 -30.48 22.52
CA ILE A 164 -7.19 -31.09 23.76
C ILE A 164 -8.35 -32.00 24.16
N HIS A 165 -8.20 -33.29 23.91
CA HIS A 165 -9.13 -34.30 24.39
C HIS A 165 -9.21 -34.17 25.91
N LYS A 166 -10.24 -33.48 26.41
CA LYS A 166 -10.80 -33.79 27.71
C LYS A 166 -11.41 -35.18 27.59
N THR A 167 -10.70 -36.17 28.11
CA THR A 167 -11.30 -37.37 28.67
C THR A 167 -10.71 -37.54 30.05
N GLU A 168 -11.25 -36.75 30.99
CA GLU A 168 -11.29 -37.16 32.38
C GLU A 168 -12.31 -38.30 32.48
N HIS A 169 -11.83 -39.41 33.04
CA HIS A 169 -12.54 -40.47 33.76
C HIS A 169 -14.06 -40.58 33.63
N SER A 170 -14.51 -41.74 33.17
CA SER A 170 -15.66 -42.41 33.77
C SER A 170 -15.25 -43.85 34.10
N ILE A 171 -15.63 -44.21 35.33
CA ILE A 171 -15.43 -45.45 36.08
C ILE A 171 -15.99 -46.64 35.31
#